data_AF-A0A972YAI4-F1
#
_entry.id   AF-A0A972YAI4-F1
#
_cell.length_a   1.000
_cell.length_b   1.000
_cell.length_c   1.000
_cell.angle_alpha   90.00
_cell.angle_beta   90.00
_cell.angle_gamma   90.00
#
_symmetry.space_group_name_H-M   'P 1'
#
loop_
_entity.id
_entity.type
_entity.pdbx_description
1 polymer ?
#
loop_
_entity_poly.entity_id
_entity_poly.type
_entity_poly.pdbx_seq_one_letter_code
_entity_poly.pdbx_strand_id
1 'polypeptide(L)'
;IAEHPGKVRHQWSPECEHSKARLTEILQEQRLDVKSIELEGAISEGLLEASAAHNVSMLVMGAYGHARIGQMLFGGTTSKMLHSEASPALALCH
;
A
#
# COMPACT_ATOMS: atom_id res chain seq x y z
N ILE A 1 14.21 10.22 -8.99
CA ILE A 1 13.14 9.82 -9.95
C ILE A 1 11.81 10.23 -9.34
N ALA A 2 11.06 11.05 -10.07
CA ALA A 2 10.22 12.17 -9.60
C ALA A 2 9.24 11.92 -8.44
N GLU A 3 9.40 12.69 -7.37
CA GLU A 3 8.29 13.10 -6.50
C GLU A 3 7.41 14.07 -7.29
N HIS A 4 6.17 13.67 -7.60
CA HIS A 4 5.19 14.56 -8.22
C HIS A 4 4.32 15.20 -7.11
N PRO A 5 4.55 16.47 -6.74
CA PRO A 5 3.90 17.14 -5.61
C PRO A 5 2.39 17.37 -5.79
N GLY A 6 1.80 17.01 -6.92
CA GLY A 6 0.36 17.17 -7.20
C GLY A 6 -0.49 15.89 -7.04
N LYS A 7 0.10 14.76 -6.62
CA LYS A 7 -0.60 13.47 -6.46
C LYS A 7 -0.84 13.03 -5.02
N VAL A 8 -0.61 13.90 -4.04
CA VAL A 8 -1.03 13.63 -2.66
C VAL A 8 -2.46 14.14 -2.51
N ARG A 9 -3.44 13.24 -2.57
CA ARG A 9 -4.82 13.56 -2.25
C ARG A 9 -4.88 13.72 -0.73
N HIS A 10 -4.63 14.93 -0.23
CA HIS A 10 -4.61 15.24 1.22
C HIS A 10 -5.96 15.00 1.92
N GLN A 11 -7.01 14.66 1.18
CA GLN A 11 -8.32 14.32 1.72
C GLN A 11 -8.84 13.06 1.06
N TRP A 12 -8.98 11.99 1.86
CA TRP A 12 -9.75 10.82 1.46
C TRP A 12 -11.15 11.26 1.10
N SER A 13 -11.67 10.80 -0.03
CA SER A 13 -13.08 11.04 -0.32
C SER A 13 -13.92 10.17 0.62
N PRO A 14 -15.18 10.56 0.92
CA PRO A 14 -16.04 9.78 1.81
C PRO A 14 -16.14 8.30 1.42
N GLU A 15 -16.04 7.99 0.12
CA GLU A 15 -16.04 6.63 -0.40
C GLU A 15 -14.82 5.81 0.06
N CYS A 16 -13.66 6.45 0.21
CA CYS A 16 -12.45 5.77 0.69
C CYS A 16 -12.53 5.46 2.18
N GLU A 17 -13.06 6.38 3.00
CA GLU A 17 -13.28 6.13 4.43
C GLU A 17 -14.27 4.98 4.65
N HIS A 18 -15.37 4.97 3.89
CA HIS A 18 -16.33 3.89 3.93
C HIS A 18 -15.72 2.55 3.50
N SER A 19 -14.86 2.56 2.48
CA SER A 19 -14.16 1.35 2.01
C SER A 19 -13.19 0.80 3.07
N LYS A 20 -12.45 1.68 3.77
CA LYS A 20 -11.54 1.31 4.87
C LYS A 20 -12.31 0.66 6.03
N ALA A 21 -13.40 1.29 6.45
CA ALA A 21 -14.26 0.78 7.52
C ALA A 21 -14.81 -0.62 7.16
N ARG A 22 -15.40 -0.75 5.96
CA ARG A 22 -15.96 -2.01 5.49
C ARG A 22 -14.93 -3.13 5.36
N LEU A 23 -13.71 -2.83 4.90
CA LEU A 23 -12.64 -3.83 4.84
C LEU A 23 -12.24 -4.31 6.23
N THR A 24 -12.13 -3.39 7.19
CA THR A 24 -11.79 -3.70 8.58
C THR A 24 -12.83 -4.62 9.20
N GLU A 25 -14.12 -4.32 9.02
CA GLU A 25 -15.24 -5.16 9.48
C GLU A 25 -15.15 -6.57 8.92
N ILE A 26 -15.02 -6.72 7.60
CA ILE A 26 -14.94 -8.03 6.93
C ILE A 26 -13.77 -8.85 7.47
N LEU A 27 -12.59 -8.25 7.66
CA LEU A 27 -11.42 -8.96 8.16
C LEU A 27 -11.58 -9.37 9.64
N GLN A 28 -12.22 -8.52 10.46
CA GLN A 28 -12.52 -8.83 11.85
C GLN A 28 -13.58 -9.94 11.99
N GLU A 29 -14.57 -9.99 11.09
CA GLU A 29 -15.54 -11.11 11.01
C GLU A 29 -14.86 -12.45 10.73
N GLN A 30 -13.75 -12.44 9.97
CA GLN A 30 -12.89 -13.62 9.76
C GLN A 30 -11.99 -13.94 10.97
N ARG A 31 -12.17 -13.25 12.10
CA ARG A 31 -11.42 -13.41 13.36
C ARG A 31 -9.91 -13.16 13.21
N LEU A 32 -9.52 -12.28 12.29
CA LEU A 32 -8.15 -11.81 12.16
C LEU A 32 -7.87 -10.69 13.17
N ASP A 33 -6.63 -10.60 13.67
CA ASP A 33 -6.16 -9.42 14.41
C ASP A 33 -5.89 -8.29 13.41
N VAL A 34 -6.78 -7.31 13.35
CA VAL A 34 -6.76 -6.23 12.36
C VAL A 34 -6.42 -4.93 13.06
N LYS A 35 -5.37 -4.26 12.58
CA LYS A 35 -4.98 -2.92 13.00
C LYS A 35 -4.91 -2.02 11.78
N SER A 36 -5.65 -0.92 11.82
CA SER A 36 -5.52 0.15 10.85
C SER A 36 -4.43 1.11 11.32
N ILE A 37 -3.49 1.42 10.42
CA ILE A 37 -2.45 2.42 10.65
C ILE A 37 -2.53 3.45 9.52
N GLU A 38 -2.30 4.71 9.86
CA GLU A 38 -2.11 5.77 8.89
C GLU A 38 -0.62 6.01 8.70
N LEU A 39 -0.21 6.17 7.45
CA LEU A 39 1.18 6.43 7.09
C LEU A 39 1.29 7.87 6.62
N GLU A 40 2.31 8.56 7.10
CA GLU A 40 2.65 9.92 6.68
C GLU A 40 3.86 9.92 5.75
N GLY A 41 3.99 10.98 4.94
CA GLY A 41 5.14 11.17 4.07
C GLY A 41 5.11 10.32 2.80
N ALA A 42 6.30 9.96 2.31
CA ALA A 42 6.43 9.20 1.07
C ALA A 42 5.96 7.75 1.28
N ILE A 43 5.01 7.30 0.44
CA ILE A 43 4.38 5.98 0.57
C ILE A 43 5.40 4.83 0.73
N SER A 44 6.47 4.81 -0.07
CA SER A 44 7.48 3.76 0.02
C SER A 44 8.24 3.76 1.34
N GLU A 45 8.53 4.94 1.90
CA GLU A 45 9.26 5.09 3.16
C GLU A 45 8.36 4.67 4.32
N GLY A 46 7.14 5.21 4.38
CA GLY A 46 6.16 4.82 5.40
C GLY A 46 5.84 3.32 5.38
N LEU A 47 5.77 2.70 4.20
CA LEU A 47 5.58 1.25 4.09
C LEU A 47 6.77 0.46 4.63
N LEU A 48 8.01 0.89 4.36
CA LEU A 48 9.21 0.23 4.87
C LEU A 48 9.33 0.39 6.39
N GLU A 49 9.12 1.60 6.90
CA GLU A 49 9.16 1.90 8.33
C GLU A 49 8.09 1.12 9.10
N ALA A 50 6.85 1.13 8.62
CA ALA A 50 5.77 0.36 9.24
C ALA A 50 6.03 -1.14 9.17
N SER A 51 6.56 -1.64 8.04
CA SER A 51 6.89 -3.07 7.90
C SER A 51 7.95 -3.48 8.92
N ALA A 52 8.99 -2.67 9.11
CA ALA A 52 10.03 -2.91 10.10
C ALA A 52 9.49 -2.81 11.54
N ALA A 53 8.75 -1.76 11.86
CA ALA A 53 8.20 -1.53 13.20
C ALA A 53 7.22 -2.62 13.65
N HIS A 54 6.49 -3.22 12.70
CA HIS A 54 5.50 -4.25 12.98
C HIS A 54 5.97 -5.68 12.64
N ASN A 55 7.24 -5.88 12.28
CA ASN A 55 7.80 -7.17 11.87
C ASN A 55 6.96 -7.87 10.80
N VAL A 56 6.51 -7.12 9.81
CA VAL A 56 5.69 -7.63 8.70
C VAL A 56 6.52 -8.61 7.90
N SER A 57 6.00 -9.83 7.68
CA SER A 57 6.63 -10.85 6.85
C SER A 57 6.20 -10.78 5.38
N MET A 58 5.01 -10.22 5.12
CA MET A 58 4.42 -10.10 3.79
C MET A 58 3.59 -8.82 3.65
N LEU A 59 3.79 -8.13 2.54
CA LEU A 59 2.98 -7.00 2.11
C LEU A 59 2.12 -7.40 0.91
N VAL A 60 0.82 -7.13 0.98
CA VAL A 60 -0.13 -7.35 -0.11
C VAL A 60 -0.60 -5.99 -0.61
N MET A 61 -0.44 -5.72 -1.91
CA MET A 61 -0.86 -4.46 -2.53
C MET A 61 -1.67 -4.71 -3.79
N GLY A 62 -2.65 -3.84 -4.07
CA GLY A 62 -3.32 -3.81 -5.36
C GLY A 62 -2.38 -3.34 -6.47
N ALA A 63 -2.30 -4.07 -7.57
CA ALA A 63 -1.64 -3.63 -8.80
C ALA A 63 -2.69 -3.03 -9.74
N TYR A 64 -2.81 -1.70 -9.73
CA TYR A 64 -3.77 -1.00 -10.59
C TYR A 64 -3.44 -1.21 -12.07
N GLY A 65 -4.38 -1.74 -12.86
CA GLY A 65 -4.09 -2.17 -14.24
C GLY A 65 -5.30 -2.34 -15.18
N HIS A 66 -6.14 -1.32 -15.35
CA HIS A 66 -6.91 -1.23 -16.60
C HIS A 66 -5.94 -0.89 -17.76
N ALA A 67 -5.67 -1.86 -18.62
CA ALA A 67 -5.19 -1.74 -20.01
C ALA A 67 -3.79 -1.10 -20.30
N ARG A 68 -2.84 -1.04 -19.36
CA ARG A 68 -1.48 -0.51 -19.64
C ARG A 68 -0.31 -1.38 -19.17
N ILE A 69 -0.46 -2.72 -19.22
CA ILE A 69 0.66 -3.70 -19.19
C ILE A 69 1.49 -3.62 -20.49
N GLY A 70 1.66 -2.43 -21.05
CA GLY A 70 2.45 -2.19 -22.26
C GLY A 70 3.93 -2.08 -21.95
N GLN A 71 4.36 -1.11 -21.12
CA GLN A 71 5.78 -0.82 -20.88
C GLN A 71 6.06 -0.02 -19.59
N MET A 72 5.53 -0.44 -18.44
CA MET A 72 6.03 0.03 -17.14
C MET A 72 5.78 -1.07 -16.11
N LEU A 73 6.76 -1.96 -15.92
CA LEU A 73 6.54 -3.23 -15.22
C LEU A 73 6.06 -3.05 -13.77
N PHE A 74 6.41 -1.95 -13.10
CA PHE A 74 5.93 -1.61 -11.75
C PHE A 74 5.87 -0.09 -11.54
N GLY A 75 4.89 0.39 -10.76
CA GLY A 75 4.82 1.80 -10.34
C GLY A 75 5.98 2.18 -9.41
N GLY A 76 6.23 3.49 -9.23
CA GLY A 76 7.37 3.99 -8.44
C GLY A 76 7.47 3.42 -7.02
N THR A 77 6.33 3.26 -6.32
CA THR A 77 6.29 2.62 -4.99
C THR A 77 6.70 1.16 -5.06
N THR A 78 6.03 0.35 -5.90
CA THR A 78 6.33 -1.07 -6.07
C THR A 78 7.78 -1.32 -6.47
N SER A 79 8.32 -0.49 -7.38
CA SER A 79 9.73 -0.55 -7.78
C SER A 79 10.66 -0.27 -6.60
N LYS A 80 10.41 0.75 -5.78
CA LYS A 80 11.20 1.04 -4.58
C LYS A 80 11.15 -0.10 -3.55
N MET A 81 9.98 -0.70 -3.33
CA MET A 81 9.84 -1.84 -2.40
C MET A 81 10.67 -3.04 -2.88
N LEU A 82 10.59 -3.39 -4.16
CA LEU A 82 11.31 -4.54 -4.74
C LEU A 82 12.84 -4.41 -4.67
N HIS A 83 13.39 -3.20 -4.67
CA HIS A 83 14.83 -2.95 -4.60
C HIS A 83 15.33 -2.67 -3.18
N SER A 84 14.45 -2.68 -2.17
CA SER A 84 14.82 -2.45 -0.78
C SER A 84 15.13 -3.78 -0.08
N GLU A 85 16.31 -3.90 0.53
CA GLU A 85 16.69 -5.10 1.30
C GLU A 85 15.83 -5.27 2.57
N ALA A 86 15.24 -4.19 3.08
CA ALA A 86 14.39 -4.20 4.26
C ALA A 86 12.90 -4.50 3.93
N SER A 87 12.55 -4.68 2.66
CA SER A 87 11.17 -4.93 2.28
C SER A 87 10.76 -6.36 2.64
N PRO A 88 9.54 -6.58 3.18
CA PRO A 88 8.96 -7.90 3.29
C PRO A 88 8.68 -8.51 1.91
N ALA A 89 8.30 -9.80 1.89
CA ALA A 89 7.82 -10.45 0.68
C ALA A 89 6.62 -9.68 0.11
N LEU A 90 6.62 -9.40 -1.20
CA LEU A 90 5.60 -8.58 -1.85
C LEU A 90 4.68 -9.42 -2.74
N ALA A 91 3.39 -9.39 -2.46
CA ALA A 91 2.34 -9.95 -3.30
C ALA A 91 1.51 -8.83 -3.96
N LEU A 92 1.28 -8.94 -5.26
CA LEU A 92 0.49 -7.99 -6.05
C LEU A 92 -0.80 -8.64 -6.52
N CYS A 93 -1.94 -8.02 -6.19
CA CYS A 93 -3.27 -8.54 -6.50
C CYS A 93 -3.98 -7.64 -7.53
N HIS A 94 -4.71 -8.25 -8.47
CA HIS A 94 -5.59 -7.55 -9.42
C HIS A 94 -7.04 -7.59 -8.92
#